data_AF-A0A8I0V965-F1
#
_entry.id   AF-A0A8I0V965-F1
#
_cell.length_a   1.000
_cell.length_b   1.000
_cell.length_c   1.000
_cell.angle_alpha   90.00
_cell.angle_beta   90.00
_cell.angle_gamma   90.00
#
_symmetry.space_group_name_H-M   'P 1'
#
loop_
_entity.id
_entity.type
_entity.pdbx_description
1 polymer ?
#
loop_
_entity_poly.entity_id
_entity_poly.type
_entity_poly.pdbx_seq_one_letter_code
_entity_poly.pdbx_strand_id
1 'polypeptide(L)'
;MGKAWMVMVAAVLGGHGFVGLFIEGSHMLGVLNVDFFLDVLYLLSAATLLVAGTRQLGAGAIRATLAAFGGLYTLMGVLSLLDPRLGGLAPTGFTVVDDFLFFGLGLSGLVLALTPSSAESLTTGGKPLN
;
A
#
# COMPACT_ATOMS: atom_id res chain seq x y z
N MET A 1 -14.79 5.02 4.73
CA MET A 1 -13.46 4.81 5.33
C MET A 1 -12.39 4.47 4.29
N GLY A 2 -12.55 3.39 3.50
CA GLY A 2 -11.51 2.92 2.55
C GLY A 2 -10.96 3.98 1.56
N LYS A 3 -11.83 4.80 0.94
CA LYS A 3 -11.36 5.85 0.01
C LYS A 3 -10.47 6.91 0.66
N ALA A 4 -10.82 7.36 1.87
CA ALA A 4 -10.01 8.33 2.61
C ALA A 4 -8.65 7.73 2.96
N TRP A 5 -8.63 6.48 3.41
CA TRP A 5 -7.40 5.72 3.64
C TRP A 5 -6.53 5.64 2.38
N MET A 6 -7.11 5.32 1.22
CA MET A 6 -6.36 5.29 -0.05
C MET A 6 -5.69 6.62 -0.37
N VAL A 7 -6.41 7.75 -0.20
CA VAL A 7 -5.86 9.08 -0.46
C VAL A 7 -4.74 9.44 0.51
N MET A 8 -4.90 9.14 1.81
CA MET A 8 -3.86 9.38 2.81
C MET A 8 -2.60 8.56 2.53
N VAL A 9 -2.76 7.27 2.26
CA VAL A 9 -1.64 6.38 1.94
C VAL A 9 -0.98 6.80 0.62
N ALA A 10 -1.76 7.20 -0.39
CA ALA A 10 -1.22 7.73 -1.62
C ALA A 10 -0.37 8.98 -1.41
N ALA A 11 -0.78 9.90 -0.54
CA ALA A 11 0.01 11.09 -0.22
C ALA A 11 1.33 10.72 0.46
N VAL A 12 1.31 9.78 1.41
CA VAL A 12 2.52 9.32 2.12
C VAL A 12 3.49 8.61 1.18
N LEU A 13 3.00 7.61 0.42
CA LEU A 13 3.84 6.86 -0.52
C LEU A 13 4.33 7.72 -1.68
N GLY A 14 3.46 8.58 -2.20
CA GLY A 14 3.80 9.51 -3.27
C GLY A 14 4.87 10.49 -2.82
N GLY A 15 4.74 11.03 -1.60
CA GLY A 15 5.77 11.90 -1.01
C GLY A 15 7.09 11.17 -0.80
N HIS A 16 7.07 9.99 -0.18
CA HIS A 16 8.27 9.18 0.07
C HIS A 16 8.97 8.80 -1.23
N GLY A 17 8.27 8.15 -2.16
CA GLY A 17 8.84 7.73 -3.43
C GLY A 17 9.31 8.92 -4.28
N PHE A 18 8.59 10.04 -4.28
CA PHE A 18 9.03 11.23 -5.02
C PHE A 18 10.33 11.82 -4.45
N VAL A 19 10.43 11.93 -3.13
CA VAL A 19 11.66 12.41 -2.48
C VAL A 19 12.80 11.41 -2.68
N GLY A 20 12.50 10.11 -2.62
CA GLY A 20 13.46 9.03 -2.80
C GLY A 20 14.20 9.10 -4.13
N LEU A 21 13.50 9.43 -5.23
CA LEU A 21 14.10 9.64 -6.55
C LEU A 21 15.24 10.67 -6.59
N PHE A 22 15.36 11.56 -5.60
CA PHE A 22 16.41 12.59 -5.54
C PHE A 22 17.49 12.32 -4.49
N ILE A 23 17.32 11.35 -3.59
CA ILE A 23 18.22 11.07 -2.45
C ILE A 23 18.98 9.72 -2.61
N GLU A 24 18.92 9.14 -3.82
CA GLU A 24 19.44 7.83 -4.20
C GLU A 24 20.82 7.45 -3.59
N GLY A 25 20.97 6.19 -3.20
CA GLY A 25 22.25 5.62 -2.73
C GLY A 25 22.50 5.73 -1.22
N SER A 26 21.48 6.08 -0.45
CA SER A 26 21.51 6.12 1.02
C SER A 26 20.14 5.80 1.62
N HIS A 27 19.99 5.92 2.95
CA HIS A 27 18.69 5.80 3.60
C HIS A 27 18.12 7.19 3.91
N MET A 28 16.84 7.43 3.61
CA MET A 28 16.18 8.68 3.98
C MET A 28 16.12 8.78 5.50
N LEU A 29 16.64 9.89 6.05
CA LEU A 29 16.78 10.10 7.49
C LEU A 29 17.61 9.02 8.22
N GLY A 30 18.38 8.20 7.49
CA GLY A 30 19.14 7.08 8.04
C GLY A 30 18.29 5.85 8.41
N VAL A 31 17.01 5.82 8.01
CA VAL A 31 16.05 4.83 8.49
C VAL A 31 15.21 4.21 7.38
N LEU A 32 14.79 4.96 6.35
CA LEU A 32 13.96 4.41 5.28
C LEU A 32 14.80 4.09 4.05
N ASN A 33 14.53 2.96 3.41
CA ASN A 33 15.19 2.59 2.17
C ASN A 33 14.86 3.59 1.03
N VAL A 34 15.87 3.95 0.25
CA VAL A 34 15.77 4.82 -0.94
C VAL A 34 16.49 4.15 -2.10
N ASP A 35 15.82 3.14 -2.66
CA ASP A 35 16.26 2.46 -3.86
C ASP A 35 15.25 2.70 -4.99
N PHE A 36 15.78 2.99 -6.18
CA PHE A 36 14.98 3.39 -7.35
C PHE A 36 13.78 2.47 -7.63
N PHE A 37 13.99 1.15 -7.55
CA PHE A 37 12.93 0.18 -7.79
C PHE A 37 11.75 0.35 -6.82
N LEU A 38 12.04 0.60 -5.54
CA LEU A 38 11.00 0.82 -4.55
C LEU A 38 10.33 2.17 -4.69
N ASP A 39 11.10 3.21 -5.02
CA ASP A 39 10.53 4.53 -5.26
C ASP A 39 9.52 4.49 -6.42
N VAL A 40 9.85 3.78 -7.49
CA VAL A 40 8.92 3.52 -8.59
C VAL A 40 7.70 2.72 -8.11
N LEU A 41 7.89 1.67 -7.31
CA LEU A 41 6.79 0.88 -6.75
C LEU A 41 5.86 1.75 -5.89
N TYR A 42 6.41 2.60 -5.04
CA TYR A 42 5.68 3.54 -4.19
C TYR A 42 4.89 4.55 -5.02
N LEU A 43 5.50 5.14 -6.05
CA LEU A 43 4.85 6.10 -6.94
C LEU A 43 3.72 5.47 -7.75
N LEU A 44 3.93 4.28 -8.32
CA LEU A 44 2.88 3.55 -9.03
C LEU A 44 1.71 3.18 -8.11
N SER A 45 2.04 2.75 -6.89
CA SER A 45 1.03 2.44 -5.89
C SER A 45 0.26 3.67 -5.45
N ALA A 46 0.96 4.79 -5.22
CA ALA A 46 0.37 6.07 -4.86
C ALA A 46 -0.58 6.58 -5.96
N ALA A 47 -0.15 6.54 -7.23
CA ALA A 47 -1.00 6.93 -8.35
C ALA A 47 -2.28 6.08 -8.42
N THR A 48 -2.14 4.75 -8.29
CA THR A 48 -3.26 3.81 -8.31
C THR A 48 -4.25 4.09 -7.17
N LEU A 49 -3.74 4.23 -5.95
CA LEU A 49 -4.55 4.53 -4.76
C LEU A 49 -5.20 5.91 -4.84
N LEU A 50 -4.50 6.92 -5.36
CA LEU A 50 -5.04 8.27 -5.51
C LEU A 50 -6.20 8.26 -6.51
N VAL A 51 -6.03 7.58 -7.65
CA VAL A 51 -7.10 7.44 -8.64
C VAL A 51 -8.30 6.70 -8.03
N ALA A 52 -8.08 5.58 -7.35
CA ALA A 52 -9.17 4.81 -6.73
C ALA A 52 -9.87 5.57 -5.58
N GLY A 53 -9.10 6.33 -4.80
CA GLY A 53 -9.59 7.11 -3.67
C GLY A 53 -10.32 8.39 -4.06
N THR A 54 -10.05 8.97 -5.24
CA THR A 54 -10.67 10.22 -5.69
C THR A 54 -11.83 10.01 -6.67
N ARG A 55 -11.77 8.96 -7.51
CA ARG A 55 -12.82 8.69 -8.51
C ARG A 55 -14.06 8.04 -7.91
N GLN A 56 -15.19 8.14 -8.62
CA GLN A 56 -16.40 7.38 -8.30
C GLN A 56 -16.24 5.96 -8.88
N LEU A 57 -15.83 5.03 -8.02
CA LEU A 57 -15.71 3.61 -8.34
C LEU A 57 -16.77 2.81 -7.58
N GLY A 58 -17.21 1.70 -8.16
CA GLY A 58 -18.09 0.75 -7.48
C GLY A 58 -17.41 0.11 -6.27
N ALA A 59 -18.20 -0.36 -5.30
CA ALA A 59 -17.69 -0.97 -4.07
C ALA A 59 -16.74 -2.15 -4.34
N GLY A 60 -17.06 -2.99 -5.33
CA GLY A 60 -16.20 -4.10 -5.76
C GLY A 60 -14.82 -3.65 -6.25
N ALA A 61 -14.75 -2.56 -7.04
CA ALA A 61 -13.48 -2.02 -7.52
C ALA A 61 -12.63 -1.44 -6.38
N ILE A 62 -13.26 -0.72 -5.45
CA ILE A 62 -12.57 -0.20 -4.24
C ILE A 62 -11.97 -1.35 -3.43
N ARG A 63 -12.75 -2.41 -3.17
CA ARG A 63 -12.28 -3.58 -2.42
C ARG A 63 -11.17 -4.32 -3.15
N ALA A 64 -11.29 -4.48 -4.48
CA ALA A 64 -10.26 -5.11 -5.29
C ALA A 64 -8.94 -4.32 -5.24
N THR A 65 -8.99 -2.98 -5.32
CA THR A 65 -7.80 -2.14 -5.18
C THR A 65 -7.17 -2.28 -3.79
N LEU A 66 -7.97 -2.26 -2.72
CA LEU A 66 -7.47 -2.47 -1.35
C LEU A 66 -6.85 -3.84 -1.16
N ALA A 67 -7.48 -4.90 -1.71
CA ALA A 67 -6.97 -6.26 -1.62
C ALA A 67 -5.66 -6.44 -2.41
N ALA A 68 -5.60 -5.90 -3.62
CA ALA A 68 -4.41 -5.96 -4.46
C ALA A 68 -3.23 -5.20 -3.81
N PHE A 69 -3.47 -3.95 -3.39
CA PHE A 69 -2.46 -3.15 -2.71
C PHE A 69 -2.06 -3.78 -1.37
N GLY A 70 -3.04 -4.18 -0.56
CA GLY A 70 -2.79 -4.79 0.74
C GLY A 70 -2.00 -6.10 0.64
N GLY A 71 -2.36 -6.94 -0.33
CA GLY A 71 -1.65 -8.18 -0.64
C GLY A 71 -0.22 -7.93 -1.12
N LEU A 72 -0.03 -6.97 -2.04
CA LEU A 72 1.29 -6.59 -2.55
C LEU A 72 2.21 -6.11 -1.43
N TYR A 73 1.76 -5.20 -0.57
CA TYR A 73 2.61 -4.65 0.49
C TYR A 73 2.87 -5.68 1.60
N THR A 74 1.89 -6.53 1.91
CA THR A 74 2.11 -7.67 2.82
C THR A 74 3.15 -8.64 2.24
N LEU A 75 3.07 -8.94 0.94
CA LEU A 75 4.04 -9.78 0.25
C LEU A 75 5.44 -9.15 0.29
N MET A 76 5.56 -7.83 0.03
CA MET A 76 6.84 -7.12 0.13
C MET A 76 7.44 -7.23 1.54
N GLY A 77 6.63 -7.05 2.59
CA GLY A 77 7.07 -7.25 3.97
C GLY A 77 7.56 -8.68 4.22
N VAL A 78 6.84 -9.70 3.73
CA VAL A 78 7.29 -11.10 3.86
C VAL A 78 8.59 -11.35 3.10
N LEU A 79 8.71 -10.85 1.87
CA LEU A 79 9.91 -11.07 1.06
C LEU A 79 11.13 -10.35 1.66
N SER A 80 10.94 -9.16 2.24
CA SER A 80 11.98 -8.43 2.96
C SER A 80 12.57 -9.23 4.13
N LEU A 81 11.73 -9.96 4.87
CA LEU A 81 12.18 -10.85 5.95
C LEU A 81 13.02 -12.04 5.44
N LEU A 82 12.82 -12.47 4.19
CA LEU A 82 13.56 -13.58 3.59
C LEU A 82 14.89 -13.13 2.99
N ASP A 83 14.87 -11.98 2.29
CA ASP A 83 16.05 -11.36 1.71
C ASP A 83 15.91 -9.83 1.76
N PRO A 84 16.66 -9.16 2.67
CA PRO A 84 16.63 -7.71 2.80
C PRO A 84 17.06 -6.96 1.54
N ARG A 85 17.66 -7.61 0.54
CA ARG A 85 18.05 -6.96 -0.72
C ARG A 85 17.16 -7.36 -1.88
N LEU A 86 16.21 -8.28 -1.68
CA LEU A 86 15.33 -8.84 -2.72
C LEU A 86 16.07 -9.18 -4.03
N GLY A 87 17.15 -9.95 -3.94
CA GLY A 87 17.96 -10.33 -5.10
C GLY A 87 18.67 -9.16 -5.78
N GLY A 88 18.89 -8.05 -5.06
CA GLY A 88 19.53 -6.83 -5.56
C GLY A 88 18.58 -5.73 -6.01
N LEU A 89 17.25 -5.95 -5.90
CA LEU A 89 16.24 -4.92 -6.18
C LEU A 89 16.20 -3.80 -5.14
N ALA A 90 16.69 -4.08 -3.92
CA ALA A 90 16.93 -3.10 -2.88
C ALA A 90 18.43 -3.08 -2.49
N PRO A 91 19.31 -2.42 -3.27
CA PRO A 91 20.75 -2.38 -3.02
C PRO A 91 21.14 -1.89 -1.62
N THR A 92 20.43 -0.90 -1.08
CA THR A 92 20.70 -0.37 0.27
C THR A 92 20.11 -1.25 1.37
N GLY A 93 19.16 -2.11 0.99
CA GLY A 93 18.54 -3.11 1.84
C GLY A 93 17.37 -2.57 2.67
N PHE A 94 16.39 -3.41 2.94
CA PHE A 94 15.26 -3.06 3.81
C PHE A 94 15.68 -2.91 5.26
N THR A 95 15.04 -1.97 5.93
CA THR A 95 15.12 -1.78 7.37
C THR A 95 13.87 -2.31 8.07
N VAL A 96 13.96 -2.46 9.39
CA VAL A 96 12.81 -2.80 10.24
C VAL A 96 11.67 -1.78 10.10
N VAL A 97 11.99 -0.52 9.81
CA VAL A 97 10.96 0.51 9.62
C VAL A 97 10.24 0.33 8.29
N ASP A 98 10.96 -0.08 7.24
CA ASP A 98 10.35 -0.45 5.96
C ASP A 98 9.40 -1.65 6.15
N ASP A 99 9.82 -2.68 6.90
CA ASP A 99 8.97 -3.83 7.22
C ASP A 99 7.69 -3.40 7.96
N PHE A 100 7.81 -2.50 8.94
CA PHE A 100 6.67 -1.97 9.67
C PHE A 100 5.70 -1.23 8.74
N LEU A 101 6.22 -0.46 7.77
CA LEU A 101 5.40 0.22 6.77
C LEU A 101 4.74 -0.78 5.82
N PHE A 102 5.46 -1.79 5.33
CA PHE A 102 4.90 -2.82 4.46
C PHE A 102 3.78 -3.60 5.13
N PHE A 103 4.02 -4.12 6.34
CA PHE A 103 2.99 -4.85 7.08
C PHE A 103 1.86 -3.92 7.53
N GLY A 104 2.17 -2.72 8.01
CA GLY A 104 1.17 -1.76 8.47
C GLY A 104 0.21 -1.35 7.35
N LEU A 105 0.74 -0.97 6.19
CA LEU A 105 -0.06 -0.60 5.02
C LEU A 105 -0.73 -1.83 4.38
N GLY A 106 0.00 -2.94 4.29
CA GLY A 106 -0.47 -4.19 3.71
C GLY A 106 -1.68 -4.75 4.46
N LEU A 107 -1.52 -4.99 5.76
CA LEU A 107 -2.55 -5.58 6.60
C LEU A 107 -3.74 -4.62 6.78
N SER A 108 -3.51 -3.32 6.95
CA SER A 108 -4.63 -2.38 7.05
C SER A 108 -5.43 -2.28 5.74
N GLY A 109 -4.76 -2.33 4.58
CA GLY A 109 -5.43 -2.43 3.28
C GLY A 109 -6.28 -3.69 3.14
N LEU A 110 -5.73 -4.85 3.54
CA LEU A 110 -6.47 -6.12 3.52
C LEU A 110 -7.68 -6.11 4.45
N VAL A 111 -7.53 -5.61 5.67
CA VAL A 111 -8.65 -5.47 6.62
C VAL A 111 -9.74 -4.60 6.02
N LEU A 112 -9.39 -3.44 5.45
CA LEU A 112 -10.35 -2.55 4.80
C LEU A 112 -11.01 -3.17 3.57
N ALA A 113 -10.34 -4.07 2.86
CA ALA A 113 -10.92 -4.80 1.72
C ALA A 113 -12.00 -5.81 2.16
N LEU A 114 -11.92 -6.29 3.40
CA LEU A 114 -12.87 -7.24 3.98
C LEU A 114 -14.00 -6.55 4.74
N THR A 115 -13.82 -5.29 5.15
CA THR A 115 -14.86 -4.53 5.87
C THR A 115 -16.03 -4.15 4.96
N PRO A 116 -17.28 -4.47 5.34
CA PRO A 116 -18.47 -4.07 4.60
C PRO A 116 -18.57 -2.55 4.45
N SER A 117 -19.00 -2.08 3.28
CA SER A 117 -19.28 -0.66 3.03
C SER A 117 -20.68 -0.32 3.53
N SER A 118 -20.86 0.84 4.17
CA SER A 118 -22.17 1.34 4.60
C SER A 118 -23.13 1.68 3.44
N ALA A 119 -22.65 1.69 2.20
CA ALA A 119 -23.49 1.79 1.01
C ALA A 119 -24.03 0.44 0.51
N GLU A 120 -23.58 -0.67 1.10
CA GLU A 120 -23.98 -2.02 0.72
C GLU A 120 -25.06 -2.50 1.69
N SER A 121 -26.12 -3.11 1.16
CA SER A 121 -27.13 -3.73 2.00
C SER A 121 -26.49 -4.83 2.83
N LEU A 122 -26.65 -4.81 4.14
CA LEU A 122 -26.24 -5.91 5.01
C LEU A 122 -27.00 -7.15 4.56
N THR A 123 -26.33 -8.26 4.24
CA THR A 123 -27.03 -9.48 3.81
C THR A 123 -26.88 -10.61 4.84
N THR A 124 -27.94 -11.40 5.01
CA THR A 124 -27.93 -12.67 5.76
C THR A 124 -28.62 -13.73 4.92
N GLY A 125 -27.93 -14.85 4.65
CA GLY A 125 -28.46 -15.91 3.78
C GLY A 125 -28.78 -15.44 2.35
N GLY A 126 -28.03 -14.46 1.83
CA GLY A 126 -28.27 -13.88 0.51
C GLY A 126 -29.44 -12.88 0.44
N LYS A 127 -30.09 -12.55 1.56
CA LYS A 127 -31.17 -11.55 1.62
C LYS A 127 -30.70 -10.25 2.26
N PRO A 128 -31.07 -9.09 1.72
CA PRO A 128 -30.82 -7.79 2.34
C PRO A 128 -31.55 -7.69 3.69
N LEU A 129 -30.89 -7.11 4.69
CA LEU A 129 -31.36 -6.88 6.06
C LEU A 129 -31.82 -5.42 6.28
N ASN A 130 -31.64 -4.54 5.30
CA ASN A 130 -32.09 -3.15 5.33
C ASN A 130 -33.27 -2.89 4.39
#